data_AF-A0A9X0D5J6-F1
#
_entry.id   AF-A0A9X0D5J6-F1
#
_cell.length_a   1.000
_cell.length_b   1.000
_cell.length_c   1.000
_cell.angle_alpha   90.00
_cell.angle_beta   90.00
_cell.angle_gamma   90.00
#
_symmetry.space_group_name_H-M   'P 1'
#
loop_
_entity.id
_entity.type
_entity.pdbx_description
1 polymer ?
#
loop_
_entity_poly.entity_id
_entity_poly.type
_entity_poly.pdbx_seq_one_letter_code
_entity_poly.pdbx_strand_id
1 'polypeptide(L)'
;MNIGITGNSGAGKSSFINAIRGLDNDDEKAAKVGVTETTLEPKCYDHPTNSKIKYWDLPGIGTPKYPDLETYCRKVQLERYSAFLVFTIDRFTENDQKLAKKIQSTDRSFFFIRAKLIKMFSLRSVSGHSMKMPCYRKSDATLWKIW
;
A
#
# COMPACT_ATOMS: atom_id res chain seq x y z
N MET A 1 -5.34 -8.18 13.80
CA MET A 1 -4.30 -7.47 13.05
C MET A 1 -4.94 -6.82 11.83
N ASN A 2 -4.89 -5.50 11.75
CA ASN A 2 -5.42 -4.74 10.62
C ASN A 2 -4.25 -4.19 9.80
N ILE A 3 -4.14 -4.57 8.54
CA ILE A 3 -3.09 -4.09 7.64
C ILE A 3 -3.71 -3.08 6.68
N GLY A 4 -3.32 -1.81 6.80
CA GLY A 4 -3.76 -0.75 5.90
C GLY A 4 -2.93 -0.74 4.62
N ILE A 5 -3.57 -0.75 3.46
CA ILE A 5 -2.92 -0.76 2.14
C ILE A 5 -3.34 0.52 1.44
N THR A 6 -2.41 1.47 1.33
CA THR A 6 -2.66 2.81 0.77
C THR A 6 -1.66 3.10 -0.35
N GLY A 7 -1.87 4.19 -1.08
CA GLY A 7 -1.04 4.57 -2.22
C GLY A 7 -1.85 5.06 -3.40
N ASN A 8 -1.17 5.58 -4.43
CA ASN A 8 -1.79 6.18 -5.60
C ASN A 8 -2.74 5.22 -6.34
N SER A 9 -3.69 5.79 -7.09
CA SER A 9 -4.51 5.02 -8.03
C SER A 9 -3.64 4.24 -9.00
N GLY A 10 -4.09 3.04 -9.38
CA GLY A 10 -3.38 2.23 -10.37
C GLY A 10 -2.04 1.69 -9.89
N ALA A 11 -1.72 1.78 -8.59
CA ALA A 11 -0.50 1.22 -8.00
C ALA A 11 -0.59 -0.29 -7.73
N GLY A 12 -1.69 -0.93 -8.14
CA GLY A 12 -1.88 -2.37 -7.99
C GLY A 12 -2.30 -2.82 -6.59
N LYS A 13 -2.81 -1.91 -5.75
CA LYS A 13 -3.28 -2.22 -4.38
C LYS A 13 -4.34 -3.33 -4.35
N SER A 14 -5.42 -3.18 -5.13
CA SER A 14 -6.49 -4.18 -5.23
C SER A 14 -5.97 -5.52 -5.74
N SER A 15 -5.11 -5.51 -6.77
CA SER A 15 -4.49 -6.72 -7.31
C SER A 15 -3.60 -7.42 -6.28
N PHE A 16 -2.85 -6.66 -5.48
CA PHE A 16 -2.05 -7.20 -4.39
C PHE A 16 -2.94 -7.85 -3.31
N ILE A 17 -4.05 -7.19 -2.93
CA ILE A 17 -5.02 -7.74 -1.98
C ILE A 17 -5.62 -9.06 -2.48
N ASN A 18 -5.93 -9.16 -3.77
CA ASN A 18 -6.43 -10.40 -4.36
C ASN A 18 -5.36 -11.51 -4.32
N ALA A 19 -4.13 -11.18 -4.74
CA ALA A 19 -3.03 -12.12 -4.76
C ALA A 19 -2.69 -12.69 -3.36
N ILE A 20 -2.61 -11.84 -2.32
CA ILE A 20 -2.33 -12.32 -0.95
C ILE A 20 -3.52 -13.10 -0.35
N ARG A 21 -4.73 -12.92 -0.89
CA ARG A 21 -5.91 -13.70 -0.51
C ARG A 21 -6.09 -14.96 -1.36
N GLY A 22 -5.22 -15.20 -2.34
CA GLY A 22 -5.32 -16.34 -3.26
C GLY A 22 -6.56 -16.28 -4.15
N LEU A 23 -7.07 -15.08 -4.45
CA LEU A 23 -8.25 -14.88 -5.30
C LEU A 23 -7.84 -14.41 -6.69
N ASP A 24 -8.52 -14.92 -7.70
CA ASP A 24 -8.47 -14.36 -9.04
C ASP A 24 -9.18 -12.99 -9.07
N ASN A 25 -8.76 -12.10 -9.98
CA ASN A 25 -9.33 -10.76 -10.07
C ASN A 25 -10.81 -10.75 -10.48
N ASP A 26 -11.29 -11.84 -11.08
CA ASP A 26 -12.68 -12.03 -11.52
C ASP A 26 -13.55 -12.72 -10.46
N ASP A 27 -12.99 -13.09 -9.31
CA ASP A 27 -13.77 -13.66 -8.20
C ASP A 27 -14.75 -12.62 -7.63
N GLU A 28 -15.97 -13.03 -7.29
CA GLU A 28 -16.98 -12.13 -6.71
C GLU A 28 -16.50 -11.46 -5.41
N LYS A 29 -15.61 -12.12 -4.66
CA LYS A 29 -15.02 -11.64 -3.41
C LYS A 29 -13.72 -10.86 -3.64
N ALA A 30 -13.31 -10.68 -4.88
CA ALA A 30 -12.12 -9.92 -5.24
C ALA A 30 -12.29 -8.43 -4.94
N ALA A 31 -11.18 -7.79 -4.58
CA ALA A 31 -11.04 -6.36 -4.63
C ALA A 31 -11.13 -5.91 -6.09
N LYS A 32 -12.09 -5.03 -6.39
CA LYS A 32 -12.26 -4.48 -7.73
C LYS A 32 -10.98 -3.73 -8.15
N VAL A 33 -10.44 -4.12 -9.30
CA VAL A 33 -9.26 -3.49 -9.89
C VAL A 33 -9.73 -2.41 -10.86
N GLY A 34 -9.19 -1.19 -10.73
CA GLY A 34 -9.49 -0.07 -11.62
C GLY A 34 -8.28 0.83 -11.81
N VAL A 35 -8.23 1.53 -12.96
CA VAL A 35 -7.15 2.49 -13.28
C VAL A 35 -7.42 3.84 -12.60
N THR A 36 -8.69 4.23 -12.48
CA THR A 36 -9.18 5.39 -11.72
C THR A 36 -9.29 5.05 -10.24
N GLU A 37 -9.17 6.05 -9.35
CA GLU A 37 -9.31 5.86 -7.90
C GLU A 37 -10.63 5.19 -7.57
N THR A 38 -10.58 3.88 -7.38
CA THR A 38 -11.78 3.05 -7.25
C THR A 38 -12.21 2.95 -5.79
N THR A 39 -11.31 3.32 -4.87
CA THR A 39 -11.48 3.20 -3.43
C THR A 39 -11.76 4.57 -2.85
N LEU A 40 -13.04 4.93 -2.78
CA LEU A 40 -13.51 6.18 -2.18
C LEU A 40 -13.60 6.10 -0.65
N GLU A 41 -13.61 4.91 -0.07
CA GLU A 41 -13.73 4.66 1.36
C GLU A 41 -12.89 3.44 1.75
N PRO A 42 -12.37 3.37 2.99
CA PRO A 42 -11.65 2.20 3.47
C PRO A 42 -12.49 0.93 3.35
N LYS A 43 -11.99 -0.07 2.62
CA LYS A 43 -12.69 -1.34 2.42
C LYS A 43 -11.93 -2.50 3.05
N CYS A 44 -12.60 -3.27 3.91
CA CYS A 44 -12.04 -4.43 4.58
C CYS A 44 -12.20 -5.69 3.73
N TYR A 45 -11.15 -6.51 3.73
CA TYR A 45 -11.11 -7.83 3.13
C TYR A 45 -10.52 -8.82 4.15
N ASP A 46 -11.27 -9.85 4.48
CA ASP A 46 -10.82 -10.88 5.41
C ASP A 46 -9.81 -11.83 4.75
N HIS A 47 -8.84 -12.29 5.54
CA HIS A 47 -7.95 -13.36 5.12
C HIS A 47 -8.73 -14.68 5.01
N PRO A 48 -8.55 -15.47 3.94
CA PRO A 48 -9.37 -16.65 3.65
C PRO A 48 -9.37 -17.70 4.77
N THR A 49 -8.25 -17.87 5.47
CA THR A 49 -8.08 -18.91 6.50
C THR A 49 -7.80 -18.38 7.90
N ASN A 50 -7.65 -17.06 8.09
CA ASN A 50 -7.23 -16.49 9.37
C ASN A 50 -8.05 -15.24 9.71
N SER A 51 -9.12 -15.42 10.49
CA SER A 51 -10.03 -14.35 10.89
C SER A 51 -9.38 -13.22 11.71
N LYS A 52 -8.16 -13.42 12.23
CA LYS A 52 -7.40 -12.38 12.95
C LYS A 52 -6.70 -11.41 12.02
N ILE A 53 -6.57 -11.70 10.72
CA ILE A 53 -5.90 -10.84 9.74
C ILE A 53 -6.94 -10.21 8.82
N LYS A 54 -6.91 -8.87 8.76
CA LYS A 54 -7.78 -8.06 7.89
C LYS A 54 -6.92 -7.16 7.02
N TYR A 55 -7.17 -7.20 5.72
CA TYR A 55 -6.55 -6.31 4.73
C TYR A 55 -7.51 -5.17 4.44
N TRP A 56 -7.03 -3.95 4.56
CA TRP A 56 -7.83 -2.76 4.32
C TRP A 56 -7.30 -2.04 3.09
N ASP A 57 -8.08 -1.99 2.02
CA ASP A 57 -7.80 -1.12 0.88
C ASP A 57 -8.19 0.30 1.26
N LEU A 58 -7.21 1.19 1.28
CA LEU A 58 -7.36 2.56 1.73
C LEU A 58 -7.30 3.52 0.53
N PRO A 59 -8.07 4.61 0.56
CA PRO A 59 -7.94 5.68 -0.41
C PRO A 59 -6.54 6.29 -0.37
N GLY A 60 -6.09 6.85 -1.49
CA GLY A 60 -4.88 7.68 -1.53
C GLY A 60 -5.08 9.00 -0.79
N ILE A 61 -3.99 9.58 -0.29
CA ILE A 61 -3.96 10.94 0.25
C ILE A 61 -3.69 11.95 -0.87
N GLY A 62 -4.24 13.16 -0.77
CA GLY A 62 -4.13 14.21 -1.80
C GLY A 62 -5.20 14.16 -2.87
N THR A 63 -6.28 13.41 -2.62
CA THR A 63 -7.43 13.28 -3.52
C THR A 63 -8.51 14.29 -3.12
N PRO A 64 -9.47 14.65 -3.97
CA PRO A 64 -10.51 15.60 -3.60
C PRO A 64 -11.29 15.21 -2.31
N LYS A 65 -11.44 13.91 -2.03
CA LYS A 65 -12.12 13.42 -0.81
C LYS A 65 -11.20 13.42 0.43
N TYR A 66 -9.89 13.38 0.20
CA TYR A 66 -8.83 13.31 1.21
C TYR A 66 -7.72 14.33 0.89
N PRO A 67 -8.01 15.64 0.93
CA PRO A 67 -7.10 16.67 0.44
C PRO A 67 -5.86 16.86 1.31
N ASP A 68 -5.98 16.58 2.62
CA ASP A 68 -4.95 16.83 3.61
C ASP A 68 -4.80 15.65 4.60
N LEU A 69 -3.70 15.67 5.37
CA LEU A 69 -3.34 14.61 6.31
C LEU A 69 -4.31 14.50 7.49
N GLU A 70 -4.86 15.61 7.99
CA GLU A 70 -5.76 15.61 9.14
C GLU A 70 -7.10 14.95 8.76
N THR A 71 -7.67 15.40 7.64
CA THR A 71 -8.86 14.81 7.03
C THR A 71 -8.66 13.34 6.74
N TYR A 72 -7.48 12.96 6.22
CA TYR A 72 -7.11 11.56 6.00
C TYR A 72 -7.12 10.75 7.30
N CYS A 73 -6.39 11.21 8.32
CA CYS A 73 -6.29 10.50 9.60
C CYS A 73 -7.66 10.28 10.25
N ARG A 74 -8.52 11.31 10.22
CA ARG A 74 -9.87 11.26 10.80
C ARG A 74 -10.80 10.31 10.03
N LYS A 75 -10.91 10.48 8.71
CA LYS A 75 -11.84 9.70 7.89
C LYS A 75 -11.41 8.24 7.72
N VAL A 76 -10.09 8.00 7.57
CA VAL A 76 -9.54 6.65 7.40
C VAL A 76 -9.36 5.92 8.73
N GLN A 77 -9.39 6.66 9.85
CA GLN A 77 -9.20 6.15 11.20
C GLN A 77 -7.86 5.45 11.34
N LEU A 78 -6.78 6.21 11.12
CA LEU A 78 -5.41 5.70 11.01
C LEU A 78 -4.96 4.84 12.22
N GLU A 79 -5.51 5.11 13.40
CA GLU A 79 -5.23 4.35 14.63
C GLU A 79 -5.78 2.91 14.64
N ARG A 80 -6.66 2.57 13.70
CA ARG A 80 -7.22 1.21 13.56
C ARG A 80 -6.19 0.18 13.11
N TYR A 81 -5.15 0.60 12.38
CA TYR A 81 -4.28 -0.30 11.62
C TYR A 81 -2.99 -0.64 12.37
N SER A 82 -2.68 -1.93 12.50
CA SER A 82 -1.46 -2.41 13.16
C SER A 82 -0.20 -2.13 12.33
N ALA A 83 -0.33 -2.09 11.00
CA ALA A 83 0.76 -1.80 10.07
C ALA A 83 0.21 -1.22 8.76
N PHE A 84 1.09 -0.58 7.98
CA PHE A 84 0.75 0.02 6.68
C PHE A 84 1.65 -0.50 5.56
N LEU A 85 1.05 -0.74 4.40
CA LEU A 85 1.74 -0.93 3.12
C LEU A 85 1.42 0.27 2.24
N VAL A 86 2.42 1.07 1.89
CA VAL A 86 2.27 2.29 1.11
C VAL A 86 2.81 2.06 -0.30
N PHE A 87 1.92 1.98 -1.28
CA PHE A 87 2.22 1.69 -2.68
C PHE A 87 2.48 2.96 -3.48
N THR A 88 3.60 3.00 -4.21
CA THR A 88 3.98 4.10 -5.09
C THR A 88 4.30 3.57 -6.49
N ILE A 89 4.03 4.34 -7.56
CA ILE A 89 4.27 3.91 -8.96
C ILE A 89 5.54 4.57 -9.50
N ASP A 90 5.53 5.91 -9.55
CA ASP A 90 6.58 6.68 -10.22
C ASP A 90 7.38 7.53 -9.25
N ARG A 91 6.69 8.39 -8.48
CA ARG A 91 7.33 9.33 -7.56
C ARG A 91 6.71 9.24 -6.19
N PHE A 92 7.57 9.31 -5.19
CA PHE A 92 7.19 9.56 -3.81
C PHE A 92 6.72 11.01 -3.69
N THR A 93 5.48 11.23 -3.20
CA THR A 93 4.91 12.57 -3.07
C THR A 93 5.15 13.16 -1.68
N GLU A 94 5.02 14.48 -1.54
CA GLU A 94 5.07 15.13 -0.23
C GLU A 94 3.98 14.61 0.71
N ASN A 95 2.81 14.24 0.16
CA ASN A 95 1.73 13.65 0.93
C ASN A 95 2.09 12.27 1.47
N ASP A 96 2.79 11.44 0.68
CA ASP A 96 3.30 10.14 1.14
C ASP A 96 4.35 10.33 2.26
N GLN A 97 5.18 11.37 2.17
CA GLN A 97 6.13 11.73 3.22
C GLN A 97 5.45 12.15 4.52
N LYS A 98 4.44 13.03 4.42
CA LYS A 98 3.64 13.49 5.56
C LYS A 98 2.93 12.30 6.21
N LEU A 99 2.37 11.41 5.40
CA LEU A 99 1.71 10.20 5.88
C LEU A 99 2.67 9.25 6.60
N ALA A 100 3.84 8.95 6.03
CA ALA A 100 4.83 8.09 6.68
C ALA A 100 5.36 8.67 7.99
N LYS A 101 5.65 9.97 8.04
CA LYS A 101 6.04 10.66 9.29
C LYS A 101 4.95 10.52 10.35
N LYS A 102 3.68 10.67 9.96
CA LYS A 102 2.55 10.51 10.87
C LYS A 102 2.41 9.09 11.38
N ILE A 103 2.53 8.09 10.51
CA ILE A 103 2.50 6.67 10.91
C ILE A 103 3.66 6.36 11.87
N GLN A 104 4.87 6.84 11.55
CA GLN A 104 6.05 6.69 12.40
C GLN A 104 5.84 7.30 13.79
N SER A 105 5.23 8.49 13.88
CA SER A 105 4.94 9.13 15.17
C SER A 105 3.91 8.37 16.02
N THR A 106 3.16 7.43 15.43
CA THR A 106 2.17 6.60 16.13
C THR A 106 2.73 5.23 16.55
N ASP A 107 4.05 5.02 16.44
CA ASP A 107 4.74 3.75 16.71
C ASP A 107 4.18 2.55 15.92
N ARG A 108 3.72 2.82 14.70
CA ARG A 108 3.17 1.81 13.78
C ARG A 108 4.17 1.51 12.68
N SER A 109 4.28 0.23 12.35
CA SER A 109 5.14 -0.22 11.26
C SER A 109 4.56 0.19 9.91
N PHE A 110 5.40 0.67 8.99
CA PHE A 110 5.02 0.88 7.60
C PHE A 110 6.09 0.33 6.65
N PHE A 111 5.66 -0.10 5.47
CA PHE A 111 6.53 -0.53 4.39
C PHE A 111 6.16 0.21 3.10
N PHE A 112 7.17 0.74 2.42
CA PHE A 112 7.00 1.30 1.08
C PHE A 112 7.16 0.22 0.02
N ILE A 113 6.22 0.16 -0.90
CA ILE A 113 6.20 -0.80 -2.01
C ILE A 113 6.15 -0.01 -3.32
N ARG A 114 7.23 -0.07 -4.10
CA ARG A 114 7.26 0.52 -5.43
C ARG A 114 6.67 -0.47 -6.44
N ALA A 115 5.46 -0.18 -6.89
CA ALA A 115 4.76 -0.93 -7.93
C ALA A 115 5.19 -0.50 -9.34
N LYS A 116 4.95 -1.37 -10.33
CA LYS A 116 5.22 -1.11 -11.76
C LYS A 116 6.68 -0.76 -12.11
N LEU A 117 7.65 -1.52 -11.60
CA LEU A 117 9.03 -1.46 -12.11
C LEU A 117 9.17 -1.88 -13.59
N ILE A 118 8.12 -2.44 -14.21
CA ILE A 118 8.17 -3.08 -15.53
C ILE A 118 8.25 -2.07 -16.70
N LYS A 119 8.00 -0.76 -16.50
CA LYS A 119 8.18 0.22 -17.58
C LYS A 119 9.62 0.73 -17.75
N MET A 120 10.52 0.43 -16.81
CA MET A 120 11.91 0.91 -16.86
C MET A 120 12.91 -0.09 -17.48
N PHE A 121 12.46 -1.29 -17.86
CA PHE A 121 13.26 -2.25 -18.62
C PHE A 121 12.64 -2.51 -19.99
N SER A 122 12.73 -1.51 -20.87
CA SER A 122 12.85 -1.84 -22.29
C SER A 122 14.22 -2.52 -22.48
N LEU A 123 14.20 -3.79 -22.87
CA LEU A 123 15.31 -4.64 -23.32
C LEU A 123 16.39 -5.04 -22.28
N ARG A 124 16.25 -6.25 -21.72
CA ARG A 124 17.00 -7.44 -22.16
C ARG A 124 16.58 -8.65 -21.32
N SER A 125 16.15 -9.70 -22.01
CA SER A 125 15.91 -11.02 -21.45
C SER A 125 17.14 -11.48 -20.67
N VAL A 126 16.97 -11.83 -19.40
CA VAL A 126 17.86 -12.79 -18.74
C VAL A 126 17.00 -13.75 -17.93
N SER A 127 17.10 -15.01 -18.32
CA SER A 127 16.43 -16.18 -17.79
C SER A 127 16.78 -16.46 -16.33
N GLY A 128 15.73 -16.83 -15.58
CA GLY A 128 15.74 -17.66 -14.38
C GLY A 128 16.74 -17.32 -13.29
N HIS A 129 16.31 -16.59 -12.25
CA HIS A 129 16.86 -16.66 -10.89
C HIS A 129 15.77 -16.29 -9.87
N SER A 130 15.68 -17.05 -8.79
CA SER A 130 14.71 -16.88 -7.69
C SER A 130 14.78 -15.46 -7.10
N MET A 131 13.62 -14.81 -7.01
CA MET A 131 13.47 -13.43 -6.56
C MET A 131 13.69 -13.34 -5.05
N LYS A 132 14.91 -13.00 -4.61
CA LYS A 132 15.18 -12.62 -3.22
C LYS A 132 14.62 -11.22 -2.97
N MET A 133 13.55 -11.13 -2.18
CA MET A 133 13.02 -9.86 -1.68
C MET A 133 14.00 -9.26 -0.66
N PRO A 134 14.45 -7.99 -0.80
CA PRO A 134 15.23 -7.34 0.24
C PRO A 134 14.34 -7.05 1.45
N CYS A 135 14.57 -7.75 2.55
CA CYS A 135 13.97 -7.44 3.85
C CYS A 135 14.77 -6.31 4.50
N TYR A 136 14.27 -5.08 4.47
CA TYR A 136 14.86 -3.99 5.23
C TYR A 136 14.24 -3.94 6.63
N ARG A 137 14.98 -4.48 7.60
CA ARG A 137 14.76 -4.24 9.02
C ARG A 137 16.02 -3.56 9.54
N LYS A 138 15.92 -2.32 10.01
CA LYS A 138 16.97 -1.76 10.88
C LYS A 138 16.44 -0.61 11.74
N SER A 139 16.53 -0.87 13.04
CA SER A 139 16.67 0.10 14.10
C SER A 139 17.87 1.01 13.82
N ASP A 140 17.62 2.29 13.98
CA ASP A 140 18.54 3.40 14.18
C ASP A 140 19.35 4.02 13.04
N ALA A 141 19.28 5.35 13.11
CA ALA A 141 20.00 6.42 12.42
C ALA A 141 19.92 6.46 10.88
N THR A 142 19.48 7.61 10.34
CA THR A 142 19.43 7.93 8.90
C THR A 142 18.47 7.03 8.10
N LEU A 143 17.17 7.33 8.02
CA LEU A 143 16.69 8.41 7.14
C LEU A 143 17.80 8.93 6.22
N TRP A 144 18.25 8.11 5.27
CA TRP A 144 18.86 8.64 4.04
C TRP A 144 17.72 9.29 3.25
N LYS A 145 17.35 10.47 3.75
CA LYS A 145 16.29 11.40 3.35
C LYS A 145 15.65 11.05 2.00
N ILE A 146 14.50 10.38 2.04
CA ILE A 146 13.51 10.41 0.95
C ILE A 146 14.06 9.85 -0.39
N TRP A 147 14.59 8.64 -0.40
CA TRP A 147 14.91 7.92 -1.65
C TRP A 147 14.47 6.46 -1.56
#